data_AF-A0A7V2S9T4-F1
#
_entry.id   AF-A0A7V2S9T4-F1
#
_cell.length_a   1.000
_cell.length_b   1.000
_cell.length_c   1.000
_cell.angle_alpha   90.00
_cell.angle_beta   90.00
_cell.angle_gamma   90.00
#
_symmetry.space_group_name_H-M   'P 1'
#
loop_
_entity.id
_entity.type
_entity.pdbx_description
1 polymer ?
#
loop_
_entity_poly.entity_id
_entity_poly.type
_entity_poly.pdbx_seq_one_letter_code
_entity_poly.pdbx_strand_id
1 'polypeptide(L)' 'MILGIYYKVSDIKFFCSQLKQKGIVFEREPQLVAKMDEHNLWIGFLRDPDENLIGIMAEIPFNT' A
#
# COMPACT_ATOMS: atom_id res chain seq x y z
N MET A 1 2.37 17.54 -5.53
CA MET A 1 1.41 17.68 -4.41
C MET A 1 0.37 16.58 -4.59
N ILE A 2 0.42 15.53 -3.78
CA ILE A 2 -0.50 14.38 -3.91
C ILE A 2 -1.53 14.56 -2.80
N LEU A 3 -2.72 15.06 -3.14
CA LEU A 3 -3.84 15.21 -2.21
C LEU A 3 -4.46 13.82 -2.03
N GLY A 4 -3.93 13.04 -1.09
CA GLY A 4 -4.42 11.69 -0.79
C GLY A 4 -4.02 11.28 0.62
N ILE A 5 -4.87 10.51 1.29
CA ILE A 5 -4.57 9.97 2.61
C ILE A 5 -3.68 8.75 2.42
N TYR A 6 -2.54 8.71 3.12
CA TYR A 6 -1.62 7.58 3.11
C TYR A 6 -1.61 6.87 4.46
N TYR A 7 -1.93 5.58 4.46
CA TYR A 7 -1.80 4.73 5.63
C TYR A 7 -0.50 3.93 5.57
N LYS A 8 0.34 4.08 6.60
CA LYS A 8 1.53 3.24 6.79
C LYS A 8 1.12 1.92 7.43
N VAL A 9 1.53 0.81 6.82
CA VAL A 9 1.30 -0.56 7.33
C VAL A 9 2.62 -1.31 7.42
N SER A 10 2.73 -2.23 8.37
CA SER A 10 3.96 -3.01 8.58
C SER A 10 4.15 -4.10 7.52
N ASP A 11 3.07 -4.74 7.08
CA ASP A 11 3.07 -5.75 6.01
C ASP A 11 1.97 -5.45 5.00
N ILE A 12 2.37 -4.85 3.88
CA ILE A 12 1.44 -4.48 2.81
C ILE A 12 0.83 -5.69 2.10
N LYS A 13 1.54 -6.82 2.03
CA LYS A 13 1.03 -8.02 1.35
C LYS A 13 -0.06 -8.67 2.18
N PHE A 14 0.18 -8.83 3.48
CA PHE A 14 -0.82 -9.36 4.40
C PHE A 14 -2.04 -8.45 4.48
N PHE A 15 -1.82 -7.14 4.63
CA PHE A 15 -2.92 -6.16 4.69
C PHE A 15 -3.77 -6.17 3.41
N CYS A 16 -3.15 -6.19 2.23
CA CYS A 16 -3.89 -6.26 0.97
C CYS A 16 -4.62 -7.59 0.77
N SER A 17 -4.04 -8.71 1.21
CA SER A 17 -4.74 -10.00 1.18
C SER A 17 -6.02 -9.97 2.02
N GLN A 18 -5.95 -9.39 3.22
CA GLN A 18 -7.13 -9.19 4.08
C GLN A 18 -8.18 -8.30 3.42
N LEU A 19 -7.78 -7.21 2.78
CA LEU A 19 -8.71 -6.31 2.10
C LEU A 19 -9.38 -6.98 0.90
N LYS A 20 -8.63 -7.75 0.11
CA LYS A 20 -9.19 -8.53 -1.01
C LYS A 20 -10.19 -9.59 -0.55
N GLN A 21 -9.90 -10.27 0.56
CA GLN A 21 -10.82 -11.23 1.17
C GLN A 21 -12.13 -10.56 1.63
N LYS A 22 -12.08 -9.26 1.97
CA LYS A 22 -13.26 -8.44 2.28
C LYS A 22 -13.96 -7.88 1.04
N GLY A 23 -13.52 -8.23 -0.17
CA GLY A 23 -14.11 -7.77 -1.42
C GLY A 23 -13.67 -6.37 -1.86
N ILE A 24 -12.63 -5.79 -1.23
CA ILE A 24 -12.10 -4.48 -1.64
C ILE A 24 -11.35 -4.62 -2.96
N VAL A 25 -11.69 -3.76 -3.91
CA VAL A 25 -11.02 -3.65 -5.21
C VAL A 25 -9.91 -2.61 -5.12
N PHE A 26 -8.73 -2.97 -5.63
CA PHE A 26 -7.59 -2.08 -5.69
C PHE A 26 -7.60 -1.34 -7.03
N GLU A 27 -7.47 -0.02 -6.98
CA GLU A 27 -7.17 0.81 -8.16
C GLU A 27 -5.76 0.47 -8.66
N ARG A 28 -4.83 0.27 -7.73
CA ARG A 28 -3.46 -0.17 -8.01
C ARG A 28 -2.97 -1.12 -6.95
N GLU A 29 -2.61 -2.33 -7.37
CA GLU A 29 -1.97 -3.31 -6.52
C GLU A 29 -0.67 -2.77 -5.89
N PRO A 30 -0.33 -3.17 -4.64
CA PRO A 30 0.92 -2.83 -4.02
C PRO A 30 2.11 -3.25 -4.87
N GLN A 31 2.97 -2.30 -5.17
CA GLN A 31 4.20 -2.54 -5.91
C GLN A 31 5.38 -1.84 -5.26
N LEU A 32 6.56 -2.36 -5.51
CA LEU A 32 7.82 -1.74 -5.10
C LEU A 32 8.00 -0.45 -5.89
N VAL A 33 7.94 0.70 -5.21
CA VAL A 33 8.07 2.03 -5.83
C VAL A 33 9.49 2.55 -5.71
N ALA A 34 10.18 2.26 -4.61
CA ALA A 34 11.58 2.63 -4.44
C ALA A 34 12.34 1.57 -3.66
N LYS A 35 13.57 1.30 -4.09
CA LYS A 35 14.58 0.57 -3.30
C LYS A 35 15.45 1.63 -2.63
N MET A 36 15.42 1.71 -1.31
CA MET A 36 16.34 2.51 -0.52
C MET A 36 17.42 1.61 0.07
N ASP A 37 18.49 2.21 0.58
CA ASP A 37 19.68 1.47 1.01
C ASP A 37 19.38 0.45 2.13
N GLU A 38 18.42 0.74 3.00
CA GLU A 38 18.06 -0.13 4.13
C GLU A 38 16.65 -0.75 4.02
N HIS A 39 15.80 -0.23 3.13
CA HIS A 39 14.41 -0.64 3.04
C HIS A 39 13.80 -0.49 1.64
N ASN A 40 12.79 -1.31 1.38
CA ASN A 40 11.98 -1.27 0.18
C ASN A 40 10.68 -0.52 0.47
N LEU A 41 10.42 0.54 -0.29
CA LEU A 41 9.16 1.28 -0.23
C LEU A 41 8.14 0.66 -1.18
N TRP A 42 7.06 0.15 -0.61
CA TRP A 42 5.93 -0.39 -1.34
C TRP A 42 4.75 0.57 -1.24
N ILE A 43 4.04 0.76 -2.36
CA ILE A 43 2.84 1.60 -2.40
C ILE A 43 1.75 0.93 -3.24
N GLY A 44 0.53 0.88 -2.70
CA GLY A 44 -0.70 0.51 -3.39
C GLY A 44 -1.76 1.61 -3.26
N PHE A 45 -2.81 1.50 -4.07
CA PHE A 45 -3.95 2.42 -4.04
C PHE A 45 -5.27 1.66 -4.07
N LEU A 46 -6.22 2.14 -3.27
CA LEU A 46 -7.59 1.66 -3.21
C LEU A 46 -8.56 2.84 -3.17
N ARG A 47 -9.83 2.57 -3.42
CA ARG A 47 -10.91 3.55 -3.24
C ARG A 47 -11.74 3.19 -2.02
N ASP A 48 -12.12 4.20 -1.24
CA ASP A 48 -13.15 4.04 -0.23
C ASP A 48 -14.54 4.04 -0.88
N PRO A 49 -15.61 3.79 -0.11
CA PRO A 49 -16.98 3.84 -0.64
C PRO A 49 -17.40 5.20 -1.22
N ASP A 50 -16.72 6.28 -0.84
CA ASP A 50 -16.94 7.64 -1.34
C ASP A 50 -16.03 7.99 -2.55
N GLU A 51 -15.39 6.97 -3.13
CA GLU A 51 -14.48 7.04 -4.29
C GLU A 51 -13.18 7.84 -4.08
N ASN A 52 -12.84 8.18 -2.83
CA ASN A 52 -11.59 8.84 -2.49
C ASN A 52 -10.39 7.91 -2.70
N LEU A 53 -9.32 8.47 -3.27
CA LEU A 53 -8.08 7.72 -3.46
C LEU A 53 -7.32 7.61 -2.14
N ILE A 54 -7.19 6.38 -1.65
CA ILE A 54 -6.41 6.05 -0.47
C ILE A 54 -5.12 5.36 -0.88
N GLY A 55 -4.00 5.94 -0.45
CA GLY A 55 -2.68 5.34 -0.54
C GLY A 55 -2.42 4.43 0.64
N ILE A 56 -1.85 3.26 0.36
CA ILE A 56 -1.29 2.38 1.38
C ILE A 56 0.20 2.24 1.12
N MET A 57 1.01 2.36 2.17
CA MET A 57 2.46 2.30 2.06
C MET A 57 3.06 1.38 3.11
N ALA A 58 4.12 0.67 2.75
CA ALA A 58 4.94 -0.07 3.69
C ALA A 58 6.42 0.12 3.37
N GLU A 59 7.21 0.28 4.42
CA GLU A 59 8.66 0.24 4.38
C GLU A 59 9.08 -1.13 4.89
N ILE A 60 9.52 -2.00 3.97
CA ILE A 60 9.92 -3.37 4.30
C ILE A 60 11.45 -3.41 4.36
N PRO A 61 12.07 -3.72 5.51
CA PRO A 61 13.52 -3.82 5.59
C PRO A 61 14.05 -4.95 4.70
N PHE A 62 15.28 -4.80 4.21
CA PHE A 62 15.98 -5.93 3.60
C PHE A 62 16.33 -6.95 4.68
N ASN A 63 15.59 -8.05 4.75
CA ASN A 63 15.99 -9.17 5.60
C ASN A 63 17.25 -9.78 4.98
N THR A 64 18.41 -9.54 5.61
CA THR A 64 19.65 -10.28 5.34
C THR A 64 19.55 -11.69 5.91
#